data_AF-A0A3D0S9E1-F1
#
_entry.id   AF-A0A3D0S9E1-F1
#
_cell.length_a   1.000
_cell.length_b   1.000
_cell.length_c   1.000
_cell.angle_alpha   90.00
_cell.angle_beta   90.00
_cell.angle_gamma   90.00
#
_symmetry.space_group_name_H-M   'P 1'
#
loop_
_entity.id
_entity.type
_entity.pdbx_description
1 polymer ?
#
loop_
_entity_poly.entity_id
_entity_poly.type
_entity_poly.pdbx_seq_one_letter_code
_entity_poly.pdbx_strand_id
1 'polypeptide(L)'
;MSGPQQAEPREQQELLPGLVRSRVRPTRATTKAAEPPAEHDPIARVLVDVPLAHLDRTFDYAVPASMAADAVPGARVKVRFAGRDVDGFVLARAADSDHGGSLTPLRRVVSPEQV
;
A
#
# COMPACT_ATOMS: atom_id res chain seq x y z
N MET A 1 -35.03 -27.20 -39.20
CA MET A 1 -34.87 -27.60 -37.79
C MET A 1 -33.39 -27.89 -37.58
N SER A 2 -32.74 -27.04 -36.77
CA SER A 2 -31.48 -27.25 -36.03
C SER A 2 -30.13 -27.38 -36.76
N GLY A 3 -29.38 -26.27 -36.81
CA GLY A 3 -28.14 -26.01 -36.03
C GLY A 3 -26.84 -26.81 -36.29
N PRO A 4 -25.63 -26.20 -36.07
CA PRO A 4 -24.39 -26.54 -36.77
C PRO A 4 -23.19 -26.99 -35.88
N GLN A 5 -22.08 -27.37 -36.52
CA GLN A 5 -20.66 -27.19 -36.10
C GLN A 5 -20.08 -27.97 -34.89
N GLN A 6 -19.05 -28.80 -35.15
CA GLN A 6 -17.86 -28.98 -34.29
C GLN A 6 -16.66 -29.19 -35.26
N ALA A 7 -15.70 -28.28 -35.52
CA ALA A 7 -14.82 -27.40 -34.73
C ALA A 7 -13.67 -28.14 -34.01
N GLU A 8 -12.59 -28.33 -34.79
CA GLU A 8 -11.14 -28.27 -34.50
C GLU A 8 -10.59 -28.70 -33.11
N PRO A 9 -9.58 -29.59 -33.06
CA PRO A 9 -8.81 -29.87 -31.86
C PRO A 9 -7.72 -28.79 -31.71
N ARG A 10 -8.01 -27.75 -30.93
CA ARG A 10 -7.01 -26.72 -30.59
C ARG A 10 -6.46 -26.98 -29.20
N GLU A 11 -5.20 -27.40 -29.20
CA GLU A 11 -4.14 -26.89 -28.33
C GLU A 11 -4.62 -26.46 -26.94
N GLN A 12 -4.63 -27.43 -26.02
CA GLN A 12 -4.59 -27.16 -24.59
C GLN A 12 -3.24 -26.54 -24.29
N GLN A 13 -3.18 -25.24 -24.54
CA GLN A 13 -2.08 -24.35 -24.22
C GLN A 13 -1.92 -24.39 -22.70
N GLU A 14 -0.92 -25.17 -22.28
CA GLU A 14 -0.56 -25.43 -20.90
C GLU A 14 -0.45 -24.12 -20.11
N LEU A 15 -1.29 -24.05 -19.09
CA LEU A 15 -1.57 -22.90 -18.23
C LEU A 15 -0.50 -22.74 -17.14
N LEU A 16 0.36 -21.72 -17.24
CA LEU A 16 0.97 -20.97 -16.13
C LEU A 16 1.36 -19.59 -16.68
N PRO A 17 1.23 -18.44 -15.99
CA PRO A 17 1.30 -18.24 -14.53
C PRO A 17 0.24 -17.26 -13.98
N GLY A 18 0.17 -17.11 -12.65
CA GLY A 18 -0.58 -15.99 -12.07
C GLY A 18 -0.68 -16.04 -10.56
N LEU A 19 0.35 -15.52 -9.89
CA LEU A 19 0.31 -15.15 -8.47
C LEU A 19 -1.04 -14.48 -8.14
N VAL A 20 -1.77 -15.06 -7.20
CA VAL A 20 -2.97 -14.47 -6.61
C VAL A 20 -2.54 -13.19 -5.89
N ARG A 21 -2.63 -12.05 -6.57
CA ARG A 21 -2.57 -10.73 -5.94
C ARG A 21 -3.92 -10.47 -5.30
N SER A 22 -4.01 -10.74 -4.01
CA SER A 22 -5.16 -10.40 -3.18
C SER A 22 -5.33 -8.89 -3.19
N ARG A 23 -6.24 -8.40 -4.02
CA ARG A 23 -6.62 -6.99 -4.11
C ARG A 23 -7.02 -6.47 -2.72
N VAL A 24 -6.16 -5.64 -2.13
CA VAL A 24 -6.48 -4.80 -0.98
C VAL A 24 -7.66 -3.91 -1.37
N ARG A 25 -8.83 -4.14 -0.76
CA ARG A 25 -10.02 -3.29 -0.96
C ARG A 25 -9.86 -2.05 -0.07
N PRO A 26 -9.92 -0.83 -0.62
CA PRO A 26 -9.88 0.37 0.19
C PRO A 26 -11.20 0.53 0.95
N THR A 27 -11.18 0.27 2.26
CA THR A 27 -12.32 0.55 3.14
C THR A 27 -12.33 2.04 3.50
N ARG A 28 -13.41 2.72 3.07
CA ARG A 28 -13.71 4.14 3.19
C ARG A 28 -13.51 4.69 4.61
N ALA A 29 -12.37 5.34 4.87
CA ALA A 29 -12.17 6.18 6.05
C ALA A 29 -12.57 7.62 5.72
N THR A 30 -13.54 8.16 6.46
CA THR A 30 -14.10 9.51 6.31
C THR A 30 -13.22 10.56 7.00
N THR A 31 -12.63 11.48 6.22
CA THR A 31 -12.52 12.94 6.49
C THR A 31 -11.60 13.57 5.42
N LYS A 32 -12.15 14.50 4.63
CA LYS A 32 -11.61 14.97 3.33
C LYS A 32 -11.59 13.82 2.30
N ALA A 33 -12.02 14.08 1.06
CA ALA A 33 -12.07 13.04 0.02
C ALA A 33 -10.74 12.26 0.04
N ALA A 34 -10.82 10.97 0.39
CA ALA A 34 -9.64 10.13 0.52
C ALA A 34 -8.95 10.14 -0.84
N GLU A 35 -7.82 10.85 -0.89
CA GLU A 35 -7.02 10.92 -2.09
C GLU A 35 -6.66 9.48 -2.52
N PRO A 36 -6.71 9.18 -3.82
CA PRO A 36 -6.40 7.83 -4.29
C PRO A 36 -5.01 7.41 -3.78
N PRO A 37 -4.84 6.14 -3.39
CA PRO A 37 -3.52 5.63 -3.07
C PRO A 37 -2.61 5.65 -4.30
N ALA A 38 -1.30 5.61 -4.09
CA ALA A 38 -0.32 5.52 -5.16
C ALA A 38 -0.56 4.28 -6.05
N GLU A 39 -0.34 4.43 -7.34
CA GLU A 39 -0.53 3.33 -8.30
C GLU A 39 0.46 2.18 -8.08
N HIS A 40 1.69 2.53 -7.72
CA HIS A 40 2.76 1.59 -7.42
C HIS A 40 3.15 1.66 -5.96
N ASP A 41 3.32 0.48 -5.36
CA ASP A 41 3.66 0.27 -3.96
C ASP A 41 2.88 1.21 -3.03
N PRO A 42 1.53 1.06 -2.95
CA PRO A 42 0.64 1.98 -2.21
C PRO A 42 0.85 1.98 -0.70
N ILE A 43 1.78 1.19 -0.18
CA ILE A 43 1.96 0.95 1.24
C ILE A 43 3.36 1.38 1.64
N ALA A 44 3.47 2.18 2.69
CA ALA A 44 4.73 2.52 3.34
C ALA A 44 4.82 1.82 4.68
N ARG A 45 5.91 1.06 4.89
CA ARG A 45 6.28 0.53 6.21
C ARG A 45 7.07 1.60 6.94
N VAL A 46 6.53 2.12 8.02
CA VAL A 46 7.10 3.27 8.74
C VAL A 46 7.56 2.86 10.13
N LEU A 47 8.79 3.23 10.47
CA LEU A 47 9.26 3.24 11.86
C LEU A 47 8.84 4.55 12.50
N VAL A 48 8.10 4.48 13.61
CA VAL A 48 7.58 5.66 14.29
C VAL A 48 8.57 6.12 15.35
N ASP A 49 8.98 7.39 15.30
CA ASP A 49 9.92 8.01 16.23
C ASP A 49 9.18 8.55 17.46
N VAL A 50 9.04 7.71 18.48
CA VAL A 50 8.45 8.09 19.77
C VAL A 50 9.23 7.45 20.93
N PRO A 51 9.32 8.13 22.09
CA PRO A 51 10.16 7.71 23.23
C PRO A 51 9.52 6.60 24.09
N LEU A 52 8.77 5.68 23.49
CA LEU A 52 8.22 4.54 24.20
C LEU A 52 9.22 3.38 24.14
N ALA A 53 9.57 2.84 25.30
CA ALA A 53 10.44 1.68 25.39
C ALA A 53 9.86 0.52 24.55
N HIS A 54 10.64 0.06 23.57
CA HIS A 54 10.39 -1.11 22.71
C HIS A 54 9.35 -0.94 21.59
N LEU A 55 9.31 0.23 20.94
CA LEU A 55 8.69 0.33 19.60
C LEU A 55 9.63 -0.17 18.51
N ASP A 56 9.97 -1.45 18.58
CA ASP A 56 10.83 -2.13 17.59
C ASP A 56 10.01 -2.63 16.38
N ARG A 57 8.82 -2.06 16.17
CA ARG A 57 7.85 -2.53 15.18
C ARG A 57 7.57 -1.46 14.14
N THR A 58 7.49 -1.91 12.90
CA THR A 58 7.03 -1.10 11.77
C THR A 58 5.51 -1.09 11.71
N PHE A 59 4.95 0.00 11.18
CA PHE A 59 3.52 0.14 10.95
C PHE A 59 3.26 0.47 9.48
N ASP A 60 2.20 -0.13 8.94
CA ASP A 60 1.83 0.03 7.54
C ASP A 60 0.88 1.22 7.38
N TYR A 61 1.21 2.10 6.44
CA TYR A 61 0.41 3.27 6.10
C TYR A 61 0.12 3.29 4.60
N ALA A 62 -1.08 3.76 4.24
CA ALA A 62 -1.40 4.01 2.83
C ALA A 62 -0.68 5.26 2.35
N VAL A 63 -0.08 5.21 1.18
CA VAL A 63 0.60 6.33 0.54
C VAL A 63 -0.36 6.98 -0.44
N PRO A 64 -0.77 8.25 -0.22
CA PRO A 64 -1.55 9.00 -1.20
C PRO A 64 -0.77 9.22 -2.50
N ALA A 65 -1.47 9.27 -3.63
CA ALA A 65 -0.85 9.43 -4.95
C ALA A 65 0.03 10.69 -5.06
N SER A 66 -0.37 11.83 -4.47
CA SER A 66 0.44 13.06 -4.44
C SER A 66 1.76 12.91 -3.69
N MET A 67 1.85 11.97 -2.75
CA MET A 67 3.04 11.75 -1.93
C MET A 67 3.89 10.60 -2.45
N ALA A 68 3.49 9.95 -3.54
CA ALA A 68 4.11 8.72 -4.02
C ALA A 68 5.59 8.91 -4.37
N ALA A 69 5.94 10.04 -4.98
CA ALA A 69 7.30 10.37 -5.41
C ALA A 69 8.24 10.71 -4.24
N ASP A 70 7.71 11.31 -3.17
CA ASP A 70 8.51 11.79 -2.04
C ASP A 70 8.58 10.76 -0.90
N ALA A 71 7.60 9.87 -0.80
CA ALA A 71 7.54 8.82 0.24
C ALA A 71 8.46 7.63 -0.12
N VAL A 72 9.75 7.90 -0.28
CA VAL A 72 10.80 6.89 -0.56
C VAL A 72 11.38 6.33 0.75
N PRO A 73 12.03 5.15 0.74
CA PRO A 73 12.81 4.68 1.88
C PRO A 73 13.80 5.74 2.37
N GLY A 74 13.93 5.90 3.69
CA GLY A 74 14.71 6.96 4.33
C GLY A 74 13.96 8.27 4.55
N ALA A 75 12.88 8.54 3.80
CA ALA A 75 12.14 9.79 3.92
C ALA A 75 11.49 9.95 5.30
N ARG A 76 11.57 11.17 5.85
CA ARG A 76 10.88 11.53 7.09
C ARG A 76 9.43 11.89 6.78
N VAL A 77 8.51 11.28 7.49
CA VAL A 77 7.06 11.45 7.32
C VAL A 77 6.40 11.87 8.62
N LYS A 78 5.22 12.49 8.51
CA LYS A 78 4.29 12.65 9.64
C LYS A 78 3.17 11.63 9.49
N VAL A 79 2.88 10.91 10.57
CA VAL A 79 1.83 9.89 10.61
C VAL A 79 0.90 10.10 11.79
N ARG A 80 -0.33 9.60 11.68
CA ARG A 80 -1.26 9.53 12.81
C ARG A 80 -0.99 8.22 13.55
N PHE A 81 -0.56 8.31 14.79
CA PHE A 81 -0.29 7.17 15.67
C PHE A 81 -0.92 7.41 17.03
N ALA A 82 -1.74 6.46 17.51
CA ALA A 82 -2.43 6.56 18.79
C ALA A 82 -3.13 7.91 19.03
N GLY A 83 -3.83 8.42 18.01
CA GLY A 83 -4.59 9.68 18.08
C GLY A 83 -3.77 10.97 17.93
N ARG A 84 -2.43 10.91 17.88
CA ARG A 84 -1.54 12.07 17.72
C ARG A 84 -0.73 12.02 16.43
N ASP A 85 -0.28 13.18 15.96
CA ASP A 85 0.64 13.28 14.83
C ASP A 85 2.08 13.15 15.34
N VAL A 86 2.81 12.17 14.83
CA VAL A 86 4.20 11.87 15.23
C VAL A 86 5.09 11.74 14.01
N ASP A 87 6.38 11.93 14.21
CA ASP A 87 7.36 11.70 13.15
C ASP A 87 7.65 10.21 12.99
N GLY A 88 8.10 9.85 11.80
CA GLY A 88 8.57 8.52 11.48
C GLY A 88 9.39 8.51 10.20
N PHE A 89 9.96 7.36 9.90
CA PHE A 89 10.81 7.14 8.74
C PHE A 89 10.27 5.99 7.91
N VAL A 90 10.15 6.19 6.60
CA VAL A 90 9.77 5.13 5.67
C VAL A 90 10.94 4.15 5.58
N LEU A 91 10.72 2.88 5.92
CA LEU A 91 11.71 1.83 5.76
C LEU A 91 11.59 1.14 4.41
N ALA A 92 10.37 0.96 3.91
CA ALA A 92 10.10 0.30 2.65
C ALA A 92 8.76 0.73 2.05
N ARG A 93 8.66 0.58 0.73
CA ARG A 93 7.41 0.65 -0.03
C ARG A 93 7.00 -0.76 -0.47
N ALA A 94 5.72 -1.08 -0.41
CA ALA A 94 5.20 -2.41 -0.71
C ALA A 94 3.89 -2.37 -1.50
N ALA A 95 3.67 -3.39 -2.33
CA ALA A 95 2.43 -3.61 -3.08
C ALA A 95 1.28 -4.08 -2.18
N ASP A 96 1.60 -4.90 -1.17
CA ASP A 96 0.67 -5.59 -0.30
C ASP A 96 1.06 -5.46 1.18
N SER A 97 0.07 -5.54 2.07
CA SER A 97 0.23 -5.52 3.52
C SER A 97 -0.47 -6.74 4.12
N ASP A 98 0.14 -7.33 5.14
CA ASP A 98 -0.47 -8.40 5.93
C ASP A 98 -1.59 -7.86 6.85
N HIS A 99 -1.80 -6.54 6.88
CA HIS A 99 -2.86 -5.91 7.65
C HIS A 99 -4.21 -6.09 6.95
N GLY A 100 -5.07 -6.95 7.52
CA GLY A 100 -6.42 -7.21 7.00
C GLY A 100 -7.45 -6.08 7.20
N GLY A 101 -7.04 -4.97 7.82
CA GLY A 101 -7.88 -3.79 8.09
C GLY A 101 -7.63 -2.61 7.16
N SER A 102 -8.31 -1.48 7.41
CA SER A 102 -8.05 -0.23 6.68
C SER A 102 -6.71 0.37 7.10
N LEU A 103 -5.84 0.64 6.13
CA LEU A 103 -4.59 1.36 6.40
C LEU A 103 -4.88 2.85 6.62
N THR A 104 -4.21 3.41 7.62
CA THR A 104 -4.24 4.86 7.83
C THR A 104 -3.38 5.55 6.77
N PRO A 105 -3.84 6.60 6.10
CA PRO A 105 -3.01 7.31 5.12
C PRO A 105 -1.90 8.13 5.79
N LEU A 106 -0.77 8.28 5.10
CA LEU A 106 0.28 9.24 5.48
C LEU A 106 -0.30 10.65 5.59
N ARG A 107 0.16 11.43 6.58
CA ARG A 107 -0.33 12.80 6.78
C ARG A 107 0.40 13.80 5.90
N ARG A 108 1.71 13.62 5.75
CA ARG A 108 2.60 14.37 4.84
C ARG A 108 3.99 13.76 4.82
N VAL A 109 4.73 14.00 3.75
CA VAL A 109 6.20 13.87 3.74
C VAL A 109 6.79 15.17 4.26
N VAL A 110 7.74 15.07 5.20
CA VAL A 110 8.41 16.21 5.84
C VAL A 110 9.71 16.55 5.11
N SER A 111 10.48 15.52 4.74
CA SER A 111 11.68 15.66 3.89
C SER A 111 11.86 14.39 3.05
N PRO A 112 12.10 14.52 1.74
CA PRO A 112 12.41 13.40 0.85
C PRO A 112 13.90 12.99 0.87
N GLU A 113 14.75 13.69 1.65
CA GLU A 113 16.17 13.33 1.77
C GLU A 113 16.31 11.91 2.35
N GLN A 114 17.08 11.08 1.64
CA GLN A 114 17.49 9.75 2.10
C GLN A 114 18.62 9.94 3.11
N VAL A 115 18.35 9.62 4.37
CA VAL A 115 19.36 9.57 5.45
C VAL A 115 19.95 8.18 5.63
#